data_AF-A0A960L2B5-F1
#
_entry.id   AF-A0A960L2B5-F1
#
_cell.length_a   1.000
_cell.length_b   1.000
_cell.length_c   1.000
_cell.angle_alpha   90.00
_cell.angle_beta   90.00
_cell.angle_gamma   90.00
#
_symmetry.space_group_name_H-M   'P 1'
#
loop_
_entity.id
_entity.type
_entity.pdbx_description
1 polymer ?
#
loop_
_entity_poly.entity_id
_entity_poly.type
_entity_poly.pdbx_seq_one_letter_code
_entity_poly.pdbx_strand_id
1 'polypeptide(L)'
;DCSRETTGWDSYLDTLRATGRFEGGSAIGDGQSFRKEGTPAALTLELDGFFRVRAANLAEVVVLLDGNPVYEAGGTVEIRELPQS
;
A
#
# COMPACT_ATOMS: atom_id res chain seq x y z
N ASP A 1 14.97 19.22 14.83
CA ASP A 1 14.28 19.90 13.73
C ASP A 1 14.30 18.95 12.54
N CYS A 2 13.32 18.06 12.49
CA CYS A 2 13.24 16.99 11.51
C CYS A 2 11.90 17.10 10.80
N SER A 3 11.72 18.22 10.09
CA SER A 3 10.71 18.35 9.03
C SER A 3 11.11 17.38 7.93
N ARG A 4 10.83 16.09 8.15
CA ARG A 4 10.93 15.08 7.12
C ARG A 4 9.81 15.42 6.16
N GLU A 5 10.15 16.15 5.08
CA GLU A 5 9.33 16.24 3.89
C GLU A 5 8.91 14.80 3.54
N THR A 6 7.71 14.43 3.90
CA THR A 6 7.15 13.09 3.72
C THR A 6 6.80 12.94 2.25
N THR A 7 7.79 12.78 1.37
CA THR A 7 7.76 12.01 0.10
C THR A 7 6.50 12.09 -0.78
N GLY A 8 5.63 13.10 -0.65
CA GLY A 8 4.27 13.15 -1.21
C GLY A 8 3.20 12.32 -0.47
N TRP A 9 3.59 11.45 0.47
CA TRP A 9 2.68 10.49 1.11
C TRP A 9 1.57 11.13 1.94
N ASP A 10 1.90 12.12 2.77
CA ASP A 10 0.90 12.75 3.64
C ASP A 10 -0.19 13.43 2.81
N SER A 11 0.21 14.19 1.78
CA SER A 11 -0.73 14.84 0.85
C SER A 11 -1.58 13.82 0.08
N TYR A 12 -0.98 12.72 -0.39
CA TYR A 12 -1.71 11.67 -1.10
C TYR A 12 -2.73 10.97 -0.17
N LEU A 13 -2.33 10.62 1.04
CA LEU A 13 -3.22 9.98 2.02
C LEU A 13 -4.35 10.91 2.45
N ASP A 14 -4.12 12.22 2.53
CA ASP A 14 -5.17 13.20 2.80
C ASP A 14 -6.18 13.31 1.66
N THR A 15 -5.72 13.33 0.40
CA THR A 15 -6.60 13.24 -0.77
C THR A 15 -7.41 11.94 -0.74
N LEU A 16 -6.75 10.82 -0.43
CA LEU A 16 -7.41 9.51 -0.37
C LEU A 16 -8.46 9.45 0.75
N ARG A 17 -8.18 10.01 1.92
CA ARG A 17 -9.15 10.16 3.01
C ARG A 17 -10.33 11.05 2.62
N ALA A 18 -10.09 12.14 1.91
CA ALA A 18 -11.13 13.06 1.46
C ALA A 18 -12.14 12.38 0.50
N THR A 19 -11.74 11.31 -0.19
CA THR A 19 -12.68 10.49 -1.00
C THR A 19 -13.68 9.69 -0.17
N GLY A 20 -13.45 9.52 1.14
CA GLY A 20 -14.22 8.64 2.01
C GLY A 20 -13.99 7.13 1.76
N ARG A 21 -13.05 6.77 0.88
CA ARG A 21 -12.77 5.37 0.49
C ARG A 21 -11.64 4.73 1.29
N PHE A 22 -10.81 5.50 1.99
CA PHE A 22 -9.65 5.00 2.70
C PHE A 22 -10.02 4.17 3.94
N GLU A 23 -9.49 2.95 4.05
CA GLU A 23 -9.75 2.02 5.15
C GLU A 23 -8.50 1.78 6.03
N GLY A 24 -7.48 2.61 5.89
CA GLY A 24 -6.22 2.49 6.63
C GLY A 24 -5.11 1.83 5.80
N GLY A 25 -3.91 1.85 6.37
CA GLY A 25 -2.70 1.34 5.75
C GLY A 25 -1.53 1.49 6.70
N SER A 26 -0.38 0.94 6.32
CA SER A 26 0.85 1.04 7.08
C SER A 26 2.06 0.86 6.18
N ALA A 27 3.17 1.46 6.59
CA ALA A 27 4.48 1.00 6.17
C ALA A 27 4.71 -0.44 6.65
N ILE A 28 5.48 -1.21 5.89
CA ILE A 28 5.94 -2.55 6.21
C ILE A 28 7.45 -2.48 6.47
N GLY A 29 7.89 -3.06 7.58
CA GLY A 29 9.32 -3.21 7.88
C GLY A 29 9.84 -4.58 7.45
N ASP A 30 11.03 -4.93 7.91
CA ASP A 30 11.65 -6.22 7.58
C ASP A 30 10.76 -7.42 7.96
N GLY A 31 10.80 -8.44 7.12
CA GLY A 31 10.03 -9.68 7.30
C GLY A 31 10.89 -10.86 7.76
N GLN A 32 10.21 -11.91 8.24
CA GLN A 32 10.80 -13.24 8.48
C GLN A 32 9.80 -14.33 8.11
N SER A 33 10.28 -15.40 7.47
CA SER A 33 9.45 -16.57 7.11
C SER A 33 9.56 -17.66 8.16
N PHE A 34 8.42 -18.17 8.61
CA PHE A 34 8.34 -19.27 9.57
C PHE A 34 7.48 -20.41 9.04
N ARG A 35 7.82 -21.65 9.40
CA ARG A 35 7.04 -22.85 9.09
C ARG A 35 7.08 -23.79 10.29
N LYS A 36 5.95 -24.43 10.59
CA LYS A 36 5.85 -25.35 11.74
C LYS A 36 6.77 -26.58 11.58
N GLU A 37 6.84 -27.12 10.37
CA GLU A 37 7.68 -28.28 10.04
C GLU A 37 8.27 -28.13 8.63
N GLY A 38 9.53 -28.50 8.47
CA GLY A 38 10.30 -28.34 7.23
C GLY A 38 10.82 -26.91 7.01
N THR A 39 11.52 -26.70 5.91
CA THR A 39 12.14 -25.39 5.60
C THR A 39 11.07 -24.36 5.23
N PRO A 40 11.06 -23.17 5.87
CA PRO A 40 10.23 -22.05 5.44
C PRO A 40 10.59 -21.61 4.03
N ALA A 41 9.60 -21.14 3.26
CA ALA A 41 9.86 -20.52 1.98
C ALA A 41 10.65 -19.21 2.18
N ALA A 42 11.42 -18.81 1.17
CA ALA A 42 12.05 -17.49 1.15
C ALA A 42 10.98 -16.38 1.25
N LEU A 43 11.35 -15.23 1.79
CA LEU A 43 10.49 -14.05 1.74
C LEU A 43 10.26 -13.67 0.29
N THR A 44 8.99 -13.58 -0.09
CA THR A 44 8.56 -13.16 -1.41
C THR A 44 8.40 -11.64 -1.44
N LEU A 45 9.33 -10.97 -2.15
CA LEU A 45 9.34 -9.53 -2.48
C LEU A 45 9.45 -8.54 -1.30
N GLU A 46 10.22 -7.46 -1.48
CA GLU A 46 10.25 -6.33 -0.57
C GLU A 46 9.02 -5.43 -0.83
N LEU A 47 8.01 -5.55 0.02
CA LEU A 47 6.92 -4.57 0.11
C LEU A 47 7.29 -3.54 1.19
N ASP A 48 7.25 -2.27 0.84
CA ASP A 48 7.56 -1.14 1.73
C ASP A 48 6.31 -0.61 2.47
N GLY A 49 5.12 -0.97 2.00
CA GLY A 49 3.86 -0.62 2.64
C GLY A 49 2.63 -1.13 1.93
N PHE A 50 1.47 -0.85 2.52
CA PHE A 50 0.17 -1.09 1.91
C PHE A 50 -0.84 -0.04 2.37
N PHE A 51 -1.90 0.13 1.57
CA PHE A 51 -3.12 0.81 1.97
C PHE A 51 -4.34 0.05 1.45
N ARG A 52 -5.46 0.25 2.10
CA ARG A 52 -6.75 -0.36 1.73
C ARG A 52 -7.73 0.73 1.37
N VAL A 53 -8.50 0.46 0.32
CA VAL A 53 -9.57 1.34 -0.14
C VAL A 53 -10.82 0.53 -0.45
N ARG A 54 -11.97 1.16 -0.28
CA ARG A 54 -13.25 0.66 -0.76
C ARG A 54 -13.57 1.26 -2.12
N ALA A 55 -13.89 0.41 -3.09
CA ALA A 55 -14.31 0.81 -4.43
C ALA A 55 -15.32 -0.21 -4.98
N ALA A 56 -16.13 0.19 -5.95
CA ALA A 56 -17.12 -0.71 -6.55
C ALA A 56 -16.49 -1.73 -7.52
N ASN A 57 -15.31 -1.41 -8.08
CA ASN A 57 -14.59 -2.22 -9.04
C ASN A 57 -13.13 -1.79 -9.14
N LEU A 58 -12.32 -2.59 -9.85
CA LEU A 58 -10.89 -2.33 -10.06
C LEU A 58 -10.61 -1.01 -10.77
N ALA A 59 -11.43 -0.61 -11.74
CA ALA A 59 -11.20 0.61 -12.51
C ALA A 59 -11.26 1.87 -11.63
N GLU A 60 -12.17 1.89 -10.64
CA GLU A 60 -12.20 2.96 -9.65
C GLU A 60 -10.94 3.01 -8.77
N VAL A 61 -10.32 1.87 -8.46
CA VAL A 61 -9.08 1.82 -7.68
C VAL A 61 -7.91 2.35 -8.49
N VAL A 62 -7.84 2.05 -9.80
CA VAL A 62 -6.78 2.56 -10.68
C VAL A 62 -6.77 4.09 -10.71
N VAL A 63 -7.93 4.74 -10.71
CA VAL A 63 -8.02 6.21 -10.64
C VAL A 63 -7.43 6.77 -9.33
N LEU A 64 -7.51 6.01 -8.23
CA LEU A 64 -6.93 6.42 -6.94
C LEU A 64 -5.40 6.35 -6.92
N LEU A 65 -4.74 5.79 -7.95
CA LEU A 65 -3.28 5.83 -8.05
C LEU A 65 -2.73 7.21 -8.43
N ASP A 66 -3.57 8.11 -8.95
CA ASP A 66 -3.17 9.48 -9.28
C ASP A 66 -2.65 10.20 -8.04
N GLY A 67 -1.41 10.70 -8.13
CA GLY A 67 -0.72 11.34 -7.02
C GLY A 67 -0.12 10.38 -5.98
N ASN A 68 -0.19 9.05 -6.19
CA ASN A 68 0.53 8.09 -5.35
C ASN A 68 2.04 8.27 -5.58
N PRO A 69 2.83 8.62 -4.56
CA PRO A 69 4.22 9.01 -4.77
C PRO A 69 5.13 7.91 -5.30
N VAL A 70 4.81 6.62 -5.06
CA VAL A 70 5.55 5.50 -5.64
C VAL A 70 5.21 5.34 -7.12
N TYR A 71 3.91 5.42 -7.46
CA TYR A 71 3.46 5.32 -8.83
C TYR A 71 3.99 6.49 -9.70
N GLU A 72 3.90 7.72 -9.20
CA GLU A 72 4.39 8.92 -9.88
C GLU A 72 5.92 8.91 -10.09
N ALA A 73 6.67 8.25 -9.19
CA ALA A 73 8.11 8.07 -9.32
C ALA A 73 8.51 6.94 -10.31
N GLY A 74 7.55 6.30 -10.98
CA GLY A 74 7.78 5.16 -11.88
C GLY A 74 8.00 3.83 -11.16
N GLY A 75 7.67 3.77 -9.87
CA GLY A 75 7.63 2.54 -9.10
C GLY A 75 6.39 1.68 -9.41
N THR A 76 6.29 0.54 -8.73
CA THR A 76 5.21 -0.42 -8.95
C THR A 76 4.24 -0.41 -7.77
N VAL A 77 2.94 -0.28 -8.06
CA VAL A 77 1.87 -0.49 -7.08
C VAL A 77 1.04 -1.69 -7.53
N GLU A 78 0.89 -2.68 -6.65
CA GLU A 78 0.03 -3.83 -6.89
C GLU A 78 -1.36 -3.59 -6.31
N ILE A 79 -2.40 -3.83 -7.10
CA ILE A 79 -3.79 -3.83 -6.62
C ILE A 79 -4.26 -5.27 -6.45
N ARG A 80 -4.75 -5.60 -5.25
CA ARG A 80 -5.28 -6.92 -4.90
C ARG A 80 -6.62 -6.79 -4.20
N GLU A 81 -7.58 -7.62 -4.61
CA GLU A 81 -8.86 -7.72 -3.93
C GLU A 81 -8.70 -8.41 -2.58
N LEU A 82 -9.34 -7.87 -1.54
CA LEU A 82 -9.39 -8.50 -0.23
C LEU A 82 -10.60 -9.45 -0.18
N PRO A 83 -10.42 -10.72 0.22
CA PRO A 83 -11.53 -11.65 0.38
C PRO A 83 -12.56 -11.11 1.39
N GLN A 84 -13.84 -11.22 1.04
CA GLN A 84 -14.93 -10.97 1.99
C GLN A 84 -15.12 -12.24 2.83
N SER A 85 -15.01 -12.08 4.16
CA SER A 85 -15.30 -13.12 5.15
C SER A 85 -16.74 -13.09 5.60
#